data_AF-A0A1F5L420-F1
#
_entry.id   AF-A0A1F5L420-F1
#
_cell.length_a   1.000
_cell.length_b   1.000
_cell.length_c   1.000
_cell.angle_alpha   90.00
_cell.angle_beta   90.00
_cell.angle_gamma   90.00
#
_symmetry.space_group_name_H-M   'P 1'
#
loop_
_entity.id
_entity.type
_entity.pdbx_description
1 polymer ?
#
loop_
_entity_poly.entity_id
_entity_poly.type
_entity_poly.pdbx_seq_one_letter_code
_entity_poly.pdbx_strand_id
1 'polypeptide(L)'
;MAMSNEHTRDWSVLFETEVLGYSNFDQACGLPAVSTLPNLYQFDARLHFPIEYEGFQEWYGLVHQILKHHSLHNLIDRSVLRPFRDDEDAPKWQVLSLGVTRWLAWNMAPEEVAEIVDGRIDEQNTRLALELTLADDFMDGIKKLMFDEESPDLETCTNLLFRIMNTKRSDVETLPQFVHLVWKLYCKAHRYSLNVHPFILLSILLNGMKSEVPGFVANQLEIMDRMINPTYGVTDKHFQDALTAYRAYRQAQDTSGDDSDNSSDQEMDVSSEEDVDPDDDDDDVDAGNEEVTHPDTSIAEVVEID
;
A
#
# COMPACT_ATOMS: atom_id res chain seq x y z
N MET A 1 -19.78 19.61 34.50
CA MET A 1 -19.12 20.00 33.25
C MET A 1 -17.65 19.61 33.38
N ALA A 2 -17.31 18.41 32.90
CA ALA A 2 -15.93 17.95 32.83
C ALA A 2 -15.39 18.37 31.47
N MET A 3 -14.37 19.24 31.45
CA MET A 3 -13.63 19.54 30.23
C MET A 3 -12.65 18.41 29.95
N SER A 4 -12.72 17.91 28.72
CA SER A 4 -11.78 17.00 28.08
C SER A 4 -10.33 17.46 28.28
N ASN A 5 -9.52 16.67 28.96
CA ASN A 5 -8.06 16.77 28.91
C ASN A 5 -7.59 16.02 27.66
N GLU A 6 -7.75 16.67 26.52
CA GLU A 6 -7.21 16.20 25.25
C GLU A 6 -5.69 16.31 25.26
N HIS A 7 -5.04 15.21 24.88
CA HIS A 7 -3.60 15.00 24.87
C HIS A 7 -2.87 15.96 23.91
N THR A 8 -2.46 17.14 24.39
CA THR A 8 -1.24 17.77 23.86
C THR A 8 -0.05 17.03 24.46
N ARG A 9 0.31 15.87 23.87
CA ARG A 9 1.57 15.19 24.19
C ARG A 9 2.71 16.18 23.92
N ASP A 10 3.56 16.38 24.92
CA ASP A 10 4.69 17.28 24.86
C ASP A 10 5.69 16.79 23.81
N TRP A 11 5.83 17.54 22.72
CA TRP A 11 6.70 17.22 21.59
C TRP A 11 8.19 17.34 21.89
N SER A 12 8.54 17.78 23.12
CA SER A 12 9.91 17.85 23.63
C SER A 12 10.67 16.52 23.57
N VAL A 13 9.96 15.39 23.55
CA VAL A 13 10.56 14.04 23.49
C VAL A 13 11.07 13.63 22.11
N LEU A 14 10.72 14.35 21.03
CA LEU A 14 11.16 14.00 19.67
C LEU A 14 12.51 14.63 19.27
N PHE A 15 13.01 15.56 20.08
CA PHE A 15 14.25 16.28 19.83
C PHE A 15 15.37 15.76 20.74
N GLU A 16 16.58 15.64 20.20
CA GLU A 16 17.75 15.30 21.01
C GLU A 16 18.10 16.47 21.94
N THR A 17 18.43 16.16 23.20
CA THR A 17 18.65 17.16 24.26
C THR A 17 20.11 17.59 24.43
N GLU A 18 21.07 16.90 23.81
CA GLU A 18 22.50 17.18 23.99
C GLU A 18 23.16 17.75 22.74
N VAL A 19 23.59 19.01 22.81
CA VAL A 19 24.43 19.67 21.81
C VAL A 19 25.84 19.07 21.87
N LEU A 20 26.06 17.97 21.13
CA LEU A 20 27.40 17.48 20.83
C LEU A 20 27.99 18.36 19.71
N GLY A 21 29.14 18.97 19.99
CA GLY A 21 29.76 19.98 19.11
C GLY A 21 29.85 19.58 17.63
N TYR A 22 28.94 20.18 16.85
CA TYR A 22 28.98 20.52 15.42
C TYR A 22 29.62 19.52 14.45
N SER A 23 28.77 18.70 13.84
CA SER A 23 28.73 18.67 12.37
C SER A 23 27.59 19.61 11.93
N ASN A 24 27.86 20.56 11.04
CA ASN A 24 26.85 21.49 10.49
C ASN A 24 25.88 20.80 9.49
N PHE A 25 25.71 19.48 9.61
CA PHE A 25 24.99 18.66 8.66
C PHE A 25 24.01 17.76 9.41
N ASP A 26 22.82 18.30 9.65
CA ASP A 26 21.66 17.59 10.16
C ASP A 26 20.62 17.39 9.05
N GLN A 27 19.49 16.79 9.39
CA GLN A 27 18.38 16.58 8.46
C GLN A 27 17.71 17.90 7.99
N ALA A 28 17.94 19.02 8.68
CA ALA A 28 17.38 20.32 8.31
C ALA A 28 18.24 21.05 7.25
N CYS A 29 19.49 20.62 7.08
CA CYS A 29 20.43 21.19 6.13
C CYS A 29 19.91 21.18 4.69
N GLY A 30 19.75 22.36 4.09
CA GLY A 30 19.39 22.51 2.68
C GLY A 30 17.92 22.23 2.33
N LEU A 31 17.04 22.15 3.34
CA LEU A 31 15.61 21.92 3.11
C LEU A 31 14.94 23.07 2.34
N PRO A 32 14.00 22.76 1.44
CA PRO A 32 13.23 23.76 0.71
C PRO A 32 12.25 24.50 1.64
N ALA A 33 11.60 25.55 1.13
CA ALA A 33 10.55 26.24 1.86
C ALA A 33 9.31 25.36 2.04
N VAL A 34 8.60 25.49 3.16
CA VAL A 34 7.38 24.70 3.44
C VAL A 34 6.27 24.95 2.41
N SER A 35 6.15 26.18 1.92
CA SER A 35 5.18 26.56 0.89
C SER A 35 5.44 25.90 -0.47
N THR A 36 6.62 25.31 -0.65
CA THR A 36 7.04 24.61 -1.86
C THR A 36 7.04 23.10 -1.69
N LEU A 37 6.29 22.55 -0.71
CA LEU A 37 6.12 21.10 -0.57
C LEU A 37 5.79 20.55 -1.96
N PRO A 38 6.75 19.88 -2.61
CA PRO A 38 6.62 19.58 -4.02
C PRO A 38 5.42 18.66 -4.18
N ASN A 39 4.72 18.76 -5.31
CA ASN A 39 3.75 17.75 -5.66
C ASN A 39 4.54 16.47 -5.99
N LEU A 40 4.92 15.73 -4.94
CA LEU A 40 5.74 14.54 -5.04
C LEU A 40 4.95 13.53 -5.86
N TYR A 41 5.55 13.07 -6.95
CA TYR A 41 4.91 12.12 -7.86
C TYR A 41 4.46 10.86 -7.11
N GLN A 42 3.25 10.38 -7.41
CA GLN A 42 2.74 9.12 -6.88
C GLN A 42 3.22 8.00 -7.81
N PHE A 43 3.80 6.95 -7.23
CA PHE A 43 4.22 5.78 -8.01
C PHE A 43 3.01 4.94 -8.40
N ASP A 44 3.00 4.44 -9.64
CA ASP A 44 2.07 3.39 -10.04
C ASP A 44 2.42 2.05 -9.33
N ALA A 45 3.70 1.82 -9.06
CA ALA A 45 4.20 0.65 -8.35
C ALA A 45 4.22 0.91 -6.82
N ARG A 46 3.06 0.72 -6.18
CA ARG A 46 2.96 0.75 -4.70
C ARG A 46 3.79 -0.38 -4.09
N LEU A 47 4.46 -0.09 -2.98
CA LEU A 47 5.15 -1.12 -2.21
C LEU A 47 4.10 -2.09 -1.65
N HIS A 48 4.12 -3.32 -2.13
CA HIS A 48 3.24 -4.39 -1.70
C HIS A 48 4.06 -5.54 -1.13
N PHE A 49 3.62 -6.08 0.00
CA PHE A 49 4.32 -7.17 0.66
C PHE A 49 3.70 -8.54 0.32
N PRO A 50 4.50 -9.61 0.29
CA PRO A 50 5.95 -9.63 0.41
C PRO A 50 6.63 -9.13 -0.88
N ILE A 51 7.77 -8.47 -0.73
CA ILE A 51 8.67 -8.08 -1.82
C ILE A 51 10.05 -8.68 -1.55
N GLU A 52 10.74 -9.09 -2.60
CA GLU A 52 12.12 -9.57 -2.50
C GLU A 52 13.06 -8.41 -2.12
N TYR A 53 14.25 -8.75 -1.61
CA TYR A 53 15.24 -7.75 -1.20
C TYR A 53 15.59 -6.80 -2.36
N GLU A 54 15.79 -7.36 -3.55
CA GLU A 54 16.09 -6.64 -4.79
C GLU A 54 14.97 -5.66 -5.14
N GLY A 55 13.72 -6.11 -5.10
CA GLY A 55 12.55 -5.25 -5.37
C GLY A 55 12.43 -4.10 -4.36
N PHE A 56 12.74 -4.34 -3.08
CA PHE A 56 12.81 -3.27 -2.11
C PHE A 56 13.94 -2.28 -2.41
N GLN A 57 15.14 -2.76 -2.77
CA GLN A 57 16.27 -1.89 -3.09
C GLN A 57 15.95 -0.98 -4.28
N GLU A 58 15.30 -1.51 -5.30
CA GLU A 58 14.82 -0.73 -6.45
C GLU A 58 13.81 0.33 -6.01
N TRP A 59 12.80 -0.05 -5.23
CA TRP A 59 11.80 0.89 -4.70
C TRP A 59 12.42 1.98 -3.83
N TYR A 60 13.29 1.60 -2.90
CA TYR A 60 13.99 2.54 -2.02
C TYR A 60 14.89 3.49 -2.81
N GLY A 61 15.58 2.98 -3.84
CA GLY A 61 16.38 3.78 -4.75
C GLY A 61 15.55 4.86 -5.47
N LEU A 62 14.36 4.49 -5.98
CA LEU A 62 13.42 5.43 -6.60
C LEU A 62 12.93 6.50 -5.62
N VAL A 63 12.49 6.08 -4.44
CA VAL A 63 12.07 6.97 -3.35
C VAL A 63 13.17 7.97 -3.01
N HIS A 64 14.39 7.46 -2.77
CA HIS A 64 15.54 8.26 -2.43
C HIS A 64 15.89 9.26 -3.55
N GLN A 65 15.84 8.83 -4.82
CA GLN A 65 16.13 9.71 -5.96
C GLN A 65 15.11 10.85 -6.09
N ILE A 66 13.82 10.57 -5.92
CA ILE A 66 12.77 11.60 -5.95
C ILE A 66 12.95 12.59 -4.80
N LEU A 67 13.11 12.11 -3.58
CA LEU A 67 13.34 12.98 -2.44
C LEU A 67 14.64 13.79 -2.62
N LYS A 68 15.68 13.20 -3.21
CA LYS A 68 16.94 13.91 -3.49
C LYS A 68 16.76 15.03 -4.50
N HIS A 69 15.95 14.84 -5.55
CA HIS A 69 15.62 15.89 -6.52
C HIS A 69 14.97 17.11 -5.86
N HIS A 70 14.25 16.89 -4.76
CA HIS A 70 13.59 17.93 -3.98
C HIS A 70 14.36 18.37 -2.73
N SER A 71 15.61 17.92 -2.54
CA SER A 71 16.41 18.18 -1.33
C SER A 71 15.75 17.71 -0.03
N LEU A 72 14.99 16.62 -0.08
CA LEU A 72 14.28 16.00 1.05
C LEU A 72 14.86 14.64 1.48
N HIS A 73 15.82 14.08 0.75
CA HIS A 73 16.38 12.74 1.00
C HIS A 73 16.92 12.52 2.42
N ASN A 74 17.48 13.54 3.06
CA ASN A 74 17.99 13.42 4.44
C ASN A 74 16.85 13.15 5.44
N LEU A 75 15.60 13.55 5.14
CA LEU A 75 14.46 13.37 6.05
C LEU A 75 14.11 11.90 6.32
N ILE A 76 14.53 10.99 5.44
CA ILE A 76 14.28 9.54 5.58
C ILE A 76 15.54 8.78 6.03
N ASP A 77 16.66 9.47 6.24
CA ASP A 77 17.93 8.88 6.62
C ASP A 77 18.15 9.01 8.14
N ARG A 78 17.86 7.92 8.85
CA ARG A 78 18.04 7.81 10.31
C ARG A 78 19.51 7.95 10.75
N SER A 79 20.48 7.83 9.84
CA SER A 79 21.90 8.04 10.16
C SER A 79 22.31 9.51 10.21
N VAL A 80 21.49 10.40 9.63
CA VAL A 80 21.66 11.86 9.73
C VAL A 80 20.92 12.35 10.98
N LEU A 81 21.62 13.11 11.82
CA LEU A 81 21.05 13.64 13.06
C LEU A 81 19.86 14.57 12.78
N ARG A 82 18.87 14.53 13.66
CA ARG A 82 17.75 15.48 13.64
C ARG A 82 18.22 16.85 14.10
N PRO A 83 17.60 17.94 13.63
CA PRO A 83 17.88 19.27 14.16
C PRO A 83 17.52 19.34 15.64
N PHE A 84 18.25 20.18 16.39
CA PHE A 84 17.91 20.48 17.78
C PHE A 84 16.61 21.29 17.85
N ARG A 85 15.90 21.18 18.97
CA ARG A 85 14.64 21.91 19.19
C ARG A 85 14.77 23.42 19.01
N ASP A 86 15.90 23.97 19.43
CA ASP A 86 16.15 25.42 19.43
C ASP A 86 16.71 25.92 18.09
N ASP A 87 16.86 25.03 17.10
CA ASP A 87 17.25 25.39 15.74
C ASP A 87 16.12 26.14 15.02
N GLU A 88 16.46 27.22 14.31
CA GLU A 88 15.48 28.02 13.55
C GLU A 88 14.80 27.20 12.45
N ASP A 89 15.47 26.17 11.93
CA ASP A 89 14.97 25.30 10.86
C ASP A 89 14.22 24.06 11.38
N ALA A 90 14.21 23.80 12.70
CA ALA A 90 13.52 22.63 13.27
C ALA A 90 12.00 22.59 12.97
N PRO A 91 11.23 23.69 13.06
CA PRO A 91 9.81 23.68 12.69
C PRO A 91 9.59 23.36 11.20
N LYS A 92 10.46 23.87 10.33
CA LYS A 92 10.43 23.61 8.88
C LYS A 92 10.71 22.15 8.58
N TRP A 93 11.76 21.59 9.19
CA TRP A 93 12.09 20.17 9.10
C TRP A 93 10.92 19.28 9.52
N GLN A 94 10.26 19.60 10.64
CA GLN A 94 9.14 18.80 11.14
C GLN A 94 7.98 18.75 10.15
N VAL A 95 7.56 19.91 9.61
CA VAL A 95 6.44 19.96 8.66
C VAL A 95 6.75 19.19 7.38
N LEU A 96 7.97 19.33 6.86
CA LEU A 96 8.41 18.61 5.67
C LEU A 96 8.51 17.10 5.93
N SER A 97 9.02 16.70 7.10
CA SER A 97 9.09 15.31 7.53
C SER A 97 7.71 14.66 7.57
N LEU A 98 6.71 15.31 8.18
CA LEU A 98 5.32 14.83 8.17
C LEU A 98 4.73 14.77 6.75
N GLY A 99 5.07 15.73 5.89
CA GLY A 99 4.68 15.71 4.49
C GLY A 99 5.24 14.49 3.74
N VAL A 100 6.52 14.20 3.93
CA VAL A 100 7.19 13.01 3.37
C VAL A 100 6.59 11.72 3.94
N THR A 101 6.30 11.64 5.24
CA THR A 101 5.63 10.47 5.84
C THR A 101 4.30 10.17 5.14
N ARG A 102 3.45 11.19 4.95
CA ARG A 102 2.16 11.01 4.26
C ARG A 102 2.35 10.57 2.81
N TRP A 103 3.31 11.17 2.12
CA TRP A 103 3.63 10.77 0.74
C TRP A 103 4.13 9.32 0.67
N LEU A 104 5.01 8.89 1.58
CA LEU A 104 5.44 7.49 1.67
C LEU A 104 4.25 6.56 1.91
N ALA A 105 3.38 6.89 2.87
CA ALA A 105 2.19 6.10 3.19
C ALA A 105 1.22 5.97 1.99
N TRP A 106 1.06 7.02 1.17
CA TRP A 106 0.24 6.96 -0.06
C TRP A 106 0.80 6.05 -1.15
N ASN A 107 2.09 5.72 -1.08
CA ASN A 107 2.77 4.82 -2.01
C ASN A 107 2.91 3.39 -1.44
N MET A 108 2.18 3.09 -0.38
CA MET A 108 2.09 1.77 0.25
C MET A 108 0.62 1.34 0.32
N ALA A 109 0.37 0.05 0.49
CA ALA A 109 -1.00 -0.38 0.80
C ALA A 109 -1.35 -0.03 2.27
N PRO A 110 -2.62 0.33 2.55
CA PRO A 110 -3.04 0.80 3.87
C PRO A 110 -2.74 -0.18 5.00
N GLU A 111 -2.82 -1.48 4.71
CA GLU A 111 -2.55 -2.54 5.65
C GLU A 111 -1.10 -2.53 6.16
N GLU A 112 -0.14 -2.25 5.29
CA GLU A 112 1.28 -2.19 5.65
C GLU A 112 1.63 -0.90 6.37
N VAL A 113 0.98 0.20 5.98
CA VAL A 113 1.05 1.45 6.74
C VAL A 113 0.59 1.22 8.18
N ALA A 114 -0.57 0.60 8.39
CA ALA A 114 -1.09 0.30 9.73
C ALA A 114 -0.13 -0.58 10.55
N GLU A 115 0.62 -1.49 9.91
CA GLU A 115 1.63 -2.30 10.60
C GLU A 115 2.85 -1.48 11.04
N ILE A 116 3.26 -0.46 10.28
CA ILE A 116 4.37 0.43 10.61
C ILE A 116 4.03 1.38 11.76
N VAL A 117 2.82 1.95 11.77
CA VAL A 117 2.47 3.06 12.68
C VAL A 117 1.80 2.63 14.00
N ASP A 118 2.14 1.45 14.50
CA ASP A 118 1.62 0.82 15.73
C ASP A 118 0.28 0.07 15.58
N GLY A 119 0.28 -0.97 14.72
CA GLY A 119 -0.32 -2.30 14.96
C GLY A 119 -1.82 -2.42 15.27
N ARG A 120 -2.57 -1.33 15.37
CA ARG A 120 -3.99 -1.28 15.67
C ARG A 120 -4.73 -0.85 14.42
N ILE A 121 -5.49 -1.80 13.90
CA ILE A 121 -6.23 -1.75 12.63
C ILE A 121 -7.51 -0.92 12.81
N ASP A 122 -7.39 0.32 13.26
CA ASP A 122 -8.45 1.30 13.09
C ASP A 122 -7.92 2.52 12.35
N GLU A 123 -8.65 2.86 11.29
CA GLU A 123 -8.32 3.91 10.32
C GLU A 123 -8.11 5.27 11.02
N GLN A 124 -8.90 5.52 12.08
CA GLN A 124 -8.82 6.71 12.91
C GLN A 124 -7.48 6.81 13.66
N ASN A 125 -6.99 5.70 14.24
CA ASN A 125 -5.70 5.72 14.95
C ASN A 125 -4.52 5.69 13.99
N THR A 126 -4.65 5.04 12.83
CA THR A 126 -3.60 5.04 11.80
C THR A 126 -3.32 6.46 11.30
N ARG A 127 -4.37 7.26 11.04
CA ARG A 127 -4.21 8.66 10.63
C ARG A 127 -3.52 9.50 11.71
N LEU A 128 -3.95 9.36 12.96
CA LEU A 128 -3.33 10.05 14.09
C LEU A 128 -1.87 9.63 14.26
N ALA A 129 -1.56 8.34 14.16
CA ALA A 129 -0.21 7.84 14.30
C ALA A 129 0.71 8.35 13.19
N LEU A 130 0.22 8.45 11.94
CA LEU A 130 0.96 9.07 10.82
C LEU A 130 1.27 10.54 11.07
N GLU A 131 0.36 11.28 11.70
CA GLU A 131 0.58 12.68 12.08
C GLU A 131 1.65 12.85 13.18
N LEU A 132 1.99 11.77 13.87
CA LEU A 132 3.01 11.75 14.92
C LEU A 132 4.34 11.13 14.47
N THR A 133 4.38 10.47 13.30
CA THR A 133 5.54 9.69 12.86
C THR A 133 6.37 10.49 11.86
N LEU A 134 7.64 10.71 12.20
CA LEU A 134 8.61 11.41 11.35
C LEU A 134 9.08 10.49 10.21
N ALA A 135 9.52 11.08 9.11
CA ALA A 135 9.83 10.37 7.87
C ALA A 135 10.96 9.33 8.03
N ASP A 136 11.96 9.61 8.86
CA ASP A 136 13.07 8.71 9.17
C ASP A 136 12.61 7.52 10.03
N ASP A 137 11.79 7.76 11.06
CA ASP A 137 11.18 6.69 11.86
C ASP A 137 10.22 5.84 11.03
N PHE A 138 9.44 6.46 10.14
CA PHE A 138 8.55 5.73 9.23
C PHE A 138 9.35 4.87 8.26
N MET A 139 10.40 5.42 7.64
CA MET A 139 11.29 4.67 6.74
C MET A 139 12.04 3.53 7.46
N ASP A 140 12.47 3.76 8.70
CA ASP A 140 13.04 2.71 9.54
C ASP A 140 12.01 1.62 9.86
N GLY A 141 10.76 1.99 10.12
CA GLY A 141 9.65 1.06 10.26
C GLY A 141 9.39 0.23 9.00
N ILE A 142 9.46 0.84 7.81
CA ILE A 142 9.41 0.11 6.53
C ILE A 142 10.57 -0.89 6.45
N LYS A 143 11.80 -0.43 6.72
CA LYS A 143 13.00 -1.28 6.70
C LYS A 143 12.91 -2.44 7.69
N LYS A 144 12.38 -2.23 8.90
CA LYS A 144 12.13 -3.29 9.88
C LYS A 144 11.04 -4.25 9.40
N LEU A 145 9.94 -3.74 8.88
CA LEU A 145 8.89 -4.61 8.33
C LEU A 145 9.43 -5.52 7.20
N MET A 146 10.41 -5.03 6.45
CA MET A 146 11.12 -5.75 5.40
C MET A 146 12.20 -6.70 5.92
N PHE A 147 13.04 -6.24 6.84
CA PHE A 147 14.35 -6.82 7.12
C PHE A 147 14.64 -7.03 8.59
N ASP A 148 13.73 -6.74 9.54
CA ASP A 148 14.08 -6.85 10.97
C ASP A 148 14.63 -8.25 11.24
N GLU A 149 15.90 -8.22 11.62
CA GLU A 149 16.95 -9.13 11.12
C GLU A 149 17.32 -10.16 12.19
N GLU A 150 16.48 -10.29 13.22
CA GLU A 150 16.61 -11.40 14.14
C GLU A 150 16.10 -12.65 13.45
N SER A 151 17.05 -13.50 13.04
CA SER A 151 16.76 -14.88 12.68
C SER A 151 15.88 -15.46 13.80
N PRO A 152 14.60 -15.74 13.53
CA PRO A 152 13.68 -16.16 14.56
C PRO A 152 14.24 -17.42 15.22
N ASP A 153 14.16 -17.51 16.54
CA ASP A 153 14.50 -18.76 17.20
C ASP A 153 13.55 -19.89 16.77
N LEU A 154 13.96 -21.14 17.03
CA LEU A 154 13.20 -22.32 16.64
C LEU A 154 11.78 -22.33 17.25
N GLU A 155 11.63 -21.78 18.46
CA GLU A 155 10.34 -21.70 19.14
C GLU A 155 9.38 -20.75 18.40
N THR A 156 9.87 -19.57 18.01
CA THR A 156 9.14 -18.58 17.21
C THR A 156 8.71 -19.15 15.86
N CYS A 157 9.63 -19.84 15.17
CA CYS A 157 9.34 -20.55 13.93
C CYS A 157 8.22 -21.58 14.11
N THR A 158 8.34 -22.41 15.14
CA THR A 158 7.40 -23.49 15.44
C THR A 158 6.02 -22.94 15.81
N ASN A 159 5.99 -21.90 16.64
CA ASN A 159 4.76 -21.20 17.03
C ASN A 159 4.07 -20.58 15.81
N LEU A 160 4.82 -20.01 14.87
CA LEU A 160 4.26 -19.48 13.63
C LEU A 160 3.65 -20.60 12.75
N LEU A 161 4.33 -21.74 12.59
CA LEU A 161 3.78 -22.89 11.86
C LEU A 161 2.48 -23.40 12.51
N PHE A 162 2.46 -23.55 13.84
CA PHE A 162 1.24 -23.92 14.54
C PHE A 162 0.15 -22.88 14.39
N ARG A 163 0.49 -21.59 14.41
CA ARG A 163 -0.47 -20.52 14.19
C ARG A 163 -1.09 -20.62 12.79
N ILE A 164 -0.26 -20.80 11.75
CA ILE A 164 -0.72 -20.99 10.36
C ILE A 164 -1.69 -22.17 10.29
N MET A 165 -1.26 -23.35 10.75
CA MET A 165 -2.07 -24.57 10.66
C MET A 165 -3.39 -24.52 11.44
N ASN A 166 -3.46 -23.71 12.50
CA ASN A 166 -4.65 -23.56 13.33
C ASN A 166 -5.49 -22.32 13.02
N THR A 167 -5.12 -21.53 12.00
CA THR A 167 -5.84 -20.31 11.64
C THR A 167 -7.23 -20.65 11.11
N LYS A 168 -8.26 -19.99 11.67
CA LYS A 168 -9.67 -20.20 11.32
C LYS A 168 -10.38 -18.89 11.04
N ARG A 169 -11.46 -18.95 10.25
CA ARG A 169 -12.32 -17.78 9.98
C ARG A 169 -12.88 -17.16 11.25
N SER A 170 -13.17 -17.97 12.27
CA SER A 170 -13.69 -17.53 13.57
C SER A 170 -12.70 -16.77 14.45
N ASP A 171 -11.41 -16.69 14.06
CA ASP A 171 -10.38 -16.01 14.85
C ASP A 171 -10.48 -14.48 14.76
N VAL A 172 -11.30 -13.98 13.84
CA VAL A 172 -11.50 -12.54 13.56
C VAL A 172 -12.96 -12.27 13.23
N GLU A 173 -13.37 -11.01 13.34
CA GLU A 173 -14.78 -10.63 13.20
C GLU A 173 -15.19 -10.59 11.72
N THR A 174 -14.39 -9.92 10.90
CA THR A 174 -14.76 -9.65 9.50
C THR A 174 -13.94 -10.45 8.50
N LEU A 175 -14.51 -10.67 7.31
CA LEU A 175 -13.81 -11.36 6.22
C LEU A 175 -12.54 -10.62 5.77
N PRO A 176 -12.53 -9.28 5.61
CA PRO A 176 -11.29 -8.56 5.29
C PRO A 176 -10.19 -8.75 6.33
N GLN A 177 -10.53 -8.75 7.62
CA GLN A 177 -9.56 -9.05 8.70
C GLN A 177 -9.00 -10.47 8.57
N PHE A 178 -9.82 -11.44 8.14
CA PHE A 178 -9.36 -12.81 7.95
C PHE A 178 -8.38 -12.92 6.78
N VAL A 179 -8.70 -12.32 5.64
CA VAL A 179 -7.83 -12.30 4.47
C VAL A 179 -6.50 -11.62 4.82
N HIS A 180 -6.54 -10.49 5.51
CA HIS A 180 -5.35 -9.79 5.99
C HIS A 180 -4.53 -10.64 6.97
N LEU A 181 -5.18 -11.34 7.91
CA LEU A 181 -4.50 -12.26 8.84
C LEU A 181 -3.72 -13.35 8.09
N VAL A 182 -4.33 -14.02 7.11
CA VAL A 182 -3.67 -15.08 6.34
C VAL A 182 -2.50 -14.52 5.54
N TRP A 183 -2.68 -13.38 4.89
CA TRP A 183 -1.62 -12.66 4.18
C TRP A 183 -0.46 -12.28 5.11
N LYS A 184 -0.75 -11.79 6.33
CA LYS A 184 0.27 -11.45 7.32
C LYS A 184 1.07 -12.67 7.77
N LEU A 185 0.39 -13.80 7.99
CA LEU A 185 1.05 -15.05 8.34
C LEU A 185 1.94 -15.56 7.20
N TYR A 186 1.49 -15.41 5.95
CA TYR A 186 2.31 -15.71 4.78
C TYR A 186 3.57 -14.84 4.71
N CYS A 187 3.44 -13.52 4.84
CA CYS A 187 4.58 -12.61 4.84
C CYS A 187 5.58 -12.95 5.95
N LYS A 188 5.10 -13.26 7.16
CA LYS A 188 5.95 -13.70 8.27
C LYS A 188 6.65 -15.03 7.98
N ALA A 189 5.94 -16.00 7.41
CA ALA A 189 6.53 -17.29 7.06
C ALA A 189 7.66 -17.14 6.04
N HIS A 190 7.42 -16.33 5.00
CA HIS A 190 8.40 -16.01 3.98
C HIS A 190 9.62 -15.28 4.57
N ARG A 191 9.40 -14.26 5.40
CA ARG A 191 10.46 -13.53 6.11
C ARG A 191 11.34 -14.46 6.95
N TYR A 192 10.71 -15.43 7.62
CA TYR A 192 11.40 -16.41 8.45
C TYR A 192 12.01 -17.56 7.65
N SER A 193 11.96 -17.51 6.32
CA SER A 193 12.38 -18.60 5.42
C SER A 193 11.77 -19.96 5.81
N LEU A 194 10.56 -19.93 6.37
CA LEU A 194 9.79 -21.13 6.64
C LEU A 194 9.27 -21.60 5.29
N ASN A 195 9.66 -22.80 4.86
CA ASN A 195 9.22 -23.44 3.62
C ASN A 195 7.73 -23.85 3.68
N VAL A 196 6.84 -22.91 4.02
CA VAL A 196 5.39 -23.10 4.03
C VAL A 196 4.92 -23.05 2.60
N HIS A 197 4.47 -24.20 2.09
CA HIS A 197 4.01 -24.29 0.72
C HIS A 197 2.80 -23.36 0.48
N PRO A 198 2.79 -22.53 -0.58
CA PRO A 198 1.69 -21.58 -0.86
C PRO A 198 0.31 -22.23 -0.94
N PHE A 199 0.25 -23.48 -1.43
CA PHE A 199 -0.95 -24.33 -1.38
C PHE A 199 -1.62 -24.40 0.01
N ILE A 200 -0.85 -24.49 1.10
CA ILE A 200 -1.39 -24.60 2.47
C ILE A 200 -2.11 -23.31 2.84
N LEU A 201 -1.48 -22.16 2.59
CA LEU A 201 -2.03 -20.84 2.91
C LEU A 201 -3.25 -20.52 2.05
N LEU A 202 -3.19 -20.85 0.75
CA LEU A 202 -4.34 -20.71 -0.15
C LEU A 202 -5.50 -21.60 0.30
N SER A 203 -5.24 -22.83 0.74
CA SER A 203 -6.26 -23.73 1.27
C SER A 203 -6.92 -23.19 2.54
N ILE A 204 -6.13 -22.64 3.47
CA ILE A 204 -6.64 -21.98 4.69
C ILE A 204 -7.53 -20.79 4.31
N LEU A 205 -7.05 -19.94 3.40
CA LEU A 205 -7.76 -18.77 2.89
C LEU A 205 -9.12 -19.15 2.29
N LEU A 206 -9.12 -20.02 1.28
CA LEU A 206 -10.32 -20.42 0.55
C LEU A 206 -11.33 -21.14 1.46
N ASN A 207 -10.85 -22.00 2.38
CA ASN A 207 -11.72 -22.68 3.33
C ASN A 207 -12.39 -21.69 4.29
N GLY A 208 -11.65 -20.69 4.78
CA GLY A 208 -12.21 -19.66 5.67
C GLY A 208 -13.19 -18.71 4.97
N MET A 209 -13.06 -18.52 3.66
CA MET A 209 -13.95 -17.66 2.85
C MET A 209 -15.21 -18.36 2.33
N LYS A 210 -15.24 -19.70 2.37
CA LYS A 210 -16.24 -20.53 1.68
C LYS A 210 -17.70 -20.20 2.01
N SER A 211 -18.00 -19.82 3.25
CA SER A 211 -19.36 -19.51 3.69
C SER A 211 -19.86 -18.12 3.27
N GLU A 212 -18.95 -17.17 3.07
CA GLU A 212 -19.30 -15.76 2.84
C GLU A 212 -19.22 -15.37 1.36
N VAL A 213 -18.26 -15.93 0.62
CA VAL A 213 -18.06 -15.65 -0.81
C VAL A 213 -17.90 -16.93 -1.64
N PRO A 214 -18.92 -17.83 -1.64
CA PRO A 214 -18.81 -19.16 -2.25
C PRO A 214 -18.52 -19.11 -3.75
N GLY A 215 -19.03 -18.12 -4.49
CA GLY A 215 -18.79 -17.97 -5.93
C GLY A 215 -17.32 -17.68 -6.25
N PHE A 216 -16.70 -16.75 -5.51
CA PHE A 216 -15.26 -16.48 -5.63
C PHE A 216 -14.43 -17.73 -5.32
N VAL A 217 -14.77 -18.44 -4.22
CA VAL A 217 -14.07 -19.65 -3.80
C VAL A 217 -14.18 -20.76 -4.85
N ALA A 218 -15.36 -20.97 -5.44
CA ALA A 218 -15.56 -21.95 -6.50
C ALA A 218 -14.67 -21.67 -7.73
N ASN A 219 -14.57 -20.40 -8.13
CA ASN A 219 -13.71 -20.00 -9.24
C ASN A 219 -12.22 -20.28 -8.95
N GLN A 220 -11.74 -19.98 -7.73
CA GLN A 220 -10.36 -20.27 -7.35
C GLN A 220 -10.07 -21.78 -7.28
N LEU A 221 -11.02 -22.57 -6.77
CA LEU A 221 -10.89 -24.03 -6.77
C LEU A 221 -10.87 -24.60 -8.19
N GLU A 222 -11.65 -24.05 -9.12
CA GLU A 222 -11.61 -24.47 -10.52
C GLU A 222 -10.24 -24.17 -11.17
N ILE A 223 -9.63 -23.02 -10.87
CA ILE A 223 -8.27 -22.70 -11.31
C ILE A 223 -7.27 -23.75 -10.78
N MET A 224 -7.40 -24.13 -9.50
CA MET A 224 -6.55 -25.15 -8.90
C MET A 224 -6.79 -26.54 -9.52
N ASP A 225 -8.03 -26.93 -9.78
CA ASP A 225 -8.38 -28.25 -10.35
C ASP A 225 -7.86 -28.45 -11.78
N ARG A 226 -7.59 -27.35 -12.51
CA ARG A 226 -6.95 -27.40 -13.84
C ARG A 226 -5.44 -27.70 -13.76
N MET A 227 -4.83 -27.65 -12.58
CA MET A 227 -3.42 -27.98 -12.38
C MET A 227 -3.22 -29.49 -12.30
N ILE A 228 -2.17 -30.02 -12.93
CA ILE A 228 -1.84 -31.46 -12.90
C ILE A 228 -1.64 -31.95 -11.46
N ASN A 229 -1.05 -31.11 -10.60
CA ASN A 229 -0.90 -31.40 -9.19
C ASN A 229 -0.94 -30.09 -8.38
N PRO A 230 -2.10 -29.72 -7.81
CA PRO A 230 -2.26 -28.44 -7.10
C PRO A 230 -1.29 -28.27 -5.93
N THR A 231 -0.96 -29.38 -5.24
CA THR A 231 -0.05 -29.37 -4.09
C THR A 231 1.34 -28.89 -4.46
N TYR A 232 1.82 -29.11 -5.68
CA TYR A 232 3.14 -28.65 -6.16
C TYR A 232 3.06 -27.56 -7.23
N GLY A 233 1.88 -27.36 -7.82
CA GLY A 233 1.65 -26.38 -8.89
C GLY A 233 1.29 -24.99 -8.39
N VAL A 234 0.72 -24.88 -7.17
CA VAL A 234 0.42 -23.58 -6.56
C VAL A 234 1.72 -22.93 -6.08
N THR A 235 2.04 -21.80 -6.70
CA THR A 235 3.20 -20.95 -6.39
C THR A 235 2.78 -19.70 -5.60
N ASP A 236 3.77 -18.93 -5.12
CA ASP A 236 3.56 -17.63 -4.47
C ASP A 236 2.72 -16.68 -5.33
N LYS A 237 2.98 -16.67 -6.65
CA LYS A 237 2.20 -15.89 -7.60
C LYS A 237 0.71 -16.22 -7.56
N HIS A 238 0.34 -17.50 -7.47
CA HIS A 238 -1.07 -17.90 -7.40
C HIS A 238 -1.74 -17.41 -6.11
N PHE A 239 -1.01 -17.42 -4.99
CA PHE A 239 -1.52 -16.87 -3.73
C PHE A 239 -1.73 -15.35 -3.83
N GLN A 240 -0.79 -14.62 -4.41
CA GLN A 240 -0.91 -13.17 -4.66
C GLN A 240 -2.03 -12.82 -5.63
N ASP A 241 -2.16 -13.58 -6.71
CA ASP A 241 -3.23 -13.41 -7.70
C ASP A 241 -4.61 -13.63 -7.05
N ALA A 242 -4.74 -14.61 -6.15
CA ALA A 242 -5.97 -14.84 -5.41
C ALA A 242 -6.32 -13.67 -4.46
N LEU A 243 -5.34 -13.10 -3.75
CA LEU A 243 -5.56 -11.92 -2.90
C LEU A 243 -5.96 -10.70 -3.72
N THR A 244 -5.29 -10.47 -4.85
CA THR A 244 -5.58 -9.38 -5.78
C THR A 244 -6.98 -9.52 -6.36
N ALA A 245 -7.34 -10.73 -6.81
CA ALA A 245 -8.67 -11.03 -7.33
C ALA A 245 -9.77 -10.85 -6.27
N TYR A 246 -9.51 -11.19 -5.00
CA TYR A 246 -10.46 -10.94 -3.92
C TYR A 246 -10.69 -9.45 -3.68
N ARG A 247 -9.63 -8.63 -3.69
CA ARG A 247 -9.74 -7.17 -3.55
C ARG A 247 -10.60 -6.58 -4.68
N ALA A 248 -10.33 -6.98 -5.93
CA ALA A 248 -11.13 -6.55 -7.09
C ALA A 248 -12.60 -7.00 -6.99
N TYR A 249 -12.84 -8.25 -6.55
CA TYR A 249 -14.18 -8.77 -6.32
C TYR A 249 -14.95 -7.93 -5.29
N ARG A 250 -14.31 -7.54 -4.18
CA ARG A 250 -14.91 -6.70 -3.14
C ARG A 250 -15.26 -5.31 -3.65
N GLN A 251 -14.33 -4.67 -4.37
CA GLN A 251 -14.57 -3.34 -4.96
C GLN A 251 -15.78 -3.35 -5.91
N ALA A 252 -15.91 -4.40 -6.74
CA ALA A 252 -17.05 -4.54 -7.64
C ALA A 252 -18.39 -4.71 -6.89
N GLN A 253 -18.40 -5.43 -5.76
CA GLN A 253 -19.60 -5.58 -4.94
C GLN A 253 -20.03 -4.25 -4.33
N ASP A 254 -19.07 -3.49 -3.78
CA ASP A 254 -19.34 -2.21 -3.13
C ASP A 254 -19.88 -1.18 -4.15
N THR A 255 -19.43 -1.22 -5.42
CA THR A 255 -19.98 -0.36 -6.50
C THR A 255 -21.37 -0.78 -7.00
N SER A 256 -21.73 -2.06 -6.88
CA SER A 256 -23.02 -2.59 -7.36
C SER A 256 -24.19 -2.36 -6.39
N GLY A 257 -23.90 -2.00 -5.14
CA GLY A 257 -24.90 -1.84 -4.09
C GLY A 257 -25.57 -0.46 -4.02
N ASP A 258 -25.14 0.52 -4.82
CA ASP A 258 -25.58 1.92 -4.72
C ASP A 258 -26.71 2.30 -5.72
N ASP A 259 -27.04 1.41 -6.66
CA ASP A 259 -28.05 1.68 -7.70
C ASP A 259 -29.48 1.21 -7.36
N SER A 260 -29.71 0.63 -6.17
CA SER A 260 -31.02 0.01 -5.85
C SER A 260 -32.00 0.87 -5.05
N ASP A 261 -31.68 2.13 -4.69
CA ASP A 261 -32.52 2.92 -3.77
C ASP A 261 -33.16 4.20 -4.35
N ASN A 262 -33.17 4.39 -5.68
CA ASN A 262 -33.90 5.52 -6.31
C ASN A 262 -35.11 5.12 -7.17
N SER A 263 -35.80 4.03 -6.80
CA SER A 263 -37.09 3.66 -7.38
C SER A 263 -38.15 3.53 -6.30
N SER A 264 -38.54 4.66 -5.70
CA SER A 264 -39.83 4.78 -5.03
C SER A 264 -40.63 5.96 -5.61
N ASP A 265 -41.69 5.57 -6.33
CA ASP A 265 -42.98 6.25 -6.43
C ASP A 265 -43.02 7.68 -6.96
N GLN A 266 -43.01 7.78 -8.29
CA GLN A 266 -43.70 8.85 -9.01
C GLN A 266 -44.85 8.25 -9.83
N GLU A 267 -45.93 7.85 -9.14
CA GLU A 267 -47.24 7.80 -9.78
C GLU A 267 -47.73 9.25 -9.93
N MET A 268 -47.48 9.85 -11.10
CA MET A 268 -48.27 11.00 -11.54
C MET A 268 -48.93 10.70 -12.88
N ASP A 269 -50.22 10.47 -12.74
CA ASP A 269 -51.37 10.71 -13.60
C ASP A 269 -51.15 11.26 -15.02
N VAL A 270 -51.95 10.66 -15.91
CA VAL A 270 -52.03 10.83 -17.35
C VAL A 270 -52.76 12.12 -17.69
N SER A 271 -52.27 12.93 -18.64
CA SER A 271 -53.12 13.69 -19.59
C SER A 271 -52.35 14.32 -20.76
N SER A 272 -52.92 14.12 -21.96
CA SER A 272 -52.80 14.86 -23.24
C SER A 272 -51.40 14.96 -23.88
N GLU A 273 -51.16 14.29 -25.01
CA GLU A 273 -51.55 14.70 -26.37
C GLU A 273 -50.97 16.08 -26.74
N GLU A 274 -49.87 16.08 -27.49
CA GLU A 274 -49.67 17.02 -28.59
C GLU A 274 -48.61 16.49 -29.57
N ASP A 275 -49.06 16.36 -30.82
CA ASP A 275 -48.28 16.07 -32.02
C ASP A 275 -47.24 17.17 -32.28
N VAL A 276 -45.99 16.80 -32.54
CA VAL A 276 -45.02 17.67 -33.21
C VAL A 276 -44.24 16.85 -34.24
N ASP A 277 -44.27 17.37 -35.47
CA ASP A 277 -43.74 16.84 -36.71
C ASP A 277 -42.23 16.54 -36.71
N PRO A 278 -41.76 15.63 -37.58
CA PRO A 278 -40.36 15.39 -37.87
C PRO A 278 -39.89 16.23 -39.07
N ASP A 279 -39.00 17.20 -38.82
CA ASP A 279 -38.13 17.79 -39.84
C ASP A 279 -36.68 17.47 -39.39
N ASP A 280 -35.98 16.61 -40.13
CA ASP A 280 -35.04 17.02 -41.19
C ASP A 280 -33.94 17.93 -40.63
N ASP A 281 -32.75 17.39 -40.46
CA ASP A 281 -31.58 17.91 -41.16
C ASP A 281 -30.38 16.96 -40.97
N ASP A 282 -29.99 16.41 -42.12
CA ASP A 282 -28.67 15.89 -42.42
C ASP A 282 -27.59 16.90 -41.99
N ASP A 283 -26.46 16.41 -41.48
CA ASP A 283 -25.19 16.94 -41.96
C ASP A 283 -24.03 15.97 -41.67
N ASP A 284 -23.50 15.50 -42.79
CA ASP A 284 -22.21 14.85 -42.97
C ASP A 284 -21.07 15.73 -42.45
N VAL A 285 -20.14 15.15 -41.67
CA VAL A 285 -18.76 15.64 -41.66
C VAL A 285 -17.74 14.51 -41.53
N ASP A 286 -17.29 14.14 -42.73
CA ASP A 286 -15.98 13.77 -43.24
C ASP A 286 -14.74 13.65 -42.33
N ALA A 287 -13.96 12.63 -42.71
CA ALA A 287 -12.53 12.33 -42.61
C ALA A 287 -11.58 13.06 -41.65
N GLY A 288 -10.76 12.24 -40.99
CA GLY A 288 -9.48 12.63 -40.40
C GLY A 288 -8.59 11.42 -40.14
N ASN A 289 -8.14 10.75 -41.20
CA ASN A 289 -7.19 9.65 -41.17
C ASN A 289 -5.77 10.22 -41.11
N GLU A 290 -5.12 10.28 -39.95
CA GLU A 290 -3.69 10.62 -39.83
C GLU A 290 -2.85 9.37 -39.52
N GLU A 291 -2.15 8.99 -40.58
CA GLU A 291 -1.07 8.01 -40.67
C GLU A 291 0.17 8.55 -39.94
N VAL A 292 0.47 8.04 -38.74
CA VAL A 292 1.76 8.30 -38.08
C VAL A 292 2.73 7.18 -38.43
N THR A 293 3.66 7.55 -39.31
CA THR A 293 4.83 6.80 -39.72
C THR A 293 5.75 6.42 -38.55
N HIS A 294 6.10 5.14 -38.47
CA HIS A 294 7.23 4.64 -37.69
C HIS A 294 8.57 5.09 -38.31
N PRO A 295 9.54 5.59 -37.52
CA PRO A 295 10.94 5.54 -37.92
C PRO A 295 11.59 4.24 -37.44
N ASP A 296 12.01 3.45 -38.42
CA ASP A 296 13.09 2.46 -38.33
C ASP A 296 14.24 3.02 -37.48
N THR A 297 14.60 2.31 -36.41
CA THR A 297 15.95 2.43 -35.85
C THR A 297 16.67 1.10 -36.03
N SER A 298 17.50 1.12 -37.05
CA SER A 298 18.53 0.16 -37.42
C SER A 298 19.43 -0.23 -36.24
N ILE A 299 19.46 -1.53 -35.99
CA ILE A 299 20.60 -2.43 -35.80
C ILE A 299 21.99 -1.75 -35.82
N ALA A 300 22.72 -1.87 -34.71
CA ALA A 300 24.19 -1.96 -34.65
C ALA A 300 24.50 -3.10 -33.65
N GLU A 301 24.78 -4.31 -34.11
CA GLU A 301 26.10 -4.86 -34.45
C GLU A 301 27.27 -4.47 -33.50
N VAL A 302 27.67 -5.49 -32.75
CA VAL A 302 29.05 -5.97 -32.54
C VAL A 302 30.03 -5.03 -31.86
N VAL A 303 30.34 -5.37 -30.60
CA VAL A 303 31.71 -5.31 -30.06
C VAL A 303 31.93 -6.52 -29.16
N GLU A 304 32.59 -7.55 -29.69
CA GLU A 304 33.38 -8.50 -28.90
C GLU A 304 34.69 -7.81 -28.52
N ILE A 305 35.06 -7.84 -27.25
CA ILE A 305 36.44 -7.64 -26.78
C ILE A 305 36.72 -8.71 -25.71
N ASP A 306 37.84 -9.38 -25.91
CA ASP A 306 38.51 -10.46 -25.15
C ASP A 306 38.23 -10.58 -23.64
#